data_AF-A0A7L9FHR2-F1
#
_entry.id   AF-A0A7L9FHR2-F1
#
_cell.length_a   1.000
_cell.length_b   1.000
_cell.length_c   1.000
_cell.angle_alpha   90.00
_cell.angle_beta   90.00
_cell.angle_gamma   90.00
#
_symmetry.space_group_name_H-M   'P 1'
#
loop_
_entity.id
_entity.type
_entity.pdbx_description
1 polymer ?
#
loop_
_entity_poly.entity_id
_entity_poly.type
_entity_poly.pdbx_seq_one_letter_code
_entity_poly.pdbx_strand_id
1 'polypeptide(L)' 'MELRARVASKSDVLRVISEARRNSVKRLVLEIVAQNPAEAAEVVREALGEVIPFTIEVRVVRSV' A
#
# COMPACT_ATOMS: atom_id res chain seq x y z
N MET A 1 7.14 2.38 -14.86
CA MET A 1 7.18 1.09 -14.16
C MET A 1 6.22 1.21 -12.99
N GLU A 2 5.16 0.39 -13.00
CA GLU A 2 4.06 0.42 -12.03
C GLU A 2 3.99 -0.95 -11.34
N LEU A 3 3.83 -0.97 -10.01
CA LEU A 3 3.59 -2.18 -9.22
C LEU A 3 2.19 -2.11 -8.64
N ARG A 4 1.43 -3.19 -8.72
CA ARG A 4 0.11 -3.32 -8.09
C ARG A 4 0.14 -4.47 -7.11
N ALA A 5 -0.31 -4.23 -5.88
CA ALA A 5 -0.35 -5.26 -4.86
C ALA A 5 -1.62 -5.15 -4.01
N ARG A 6 -2.16 -6.32 -3.66
CA ARG A 6 -3.24 -6.44 -2.68
C ARG A 6 -2.66 -6.65 -1.30
N VAL A 7 -3.14 -5.87 -0.35
CA VAL A 7 -2.65 -5.86 1.03
C VAL A 7 -3.85 -5.88 1.97
N ALA A 8 -3.77 -6.71 3.01
CA ALA A 8 -4.79 -6.76 4.06
C ALA A 8 -4.22 -6.35 5.42
N SER A 9 -2.88 -6.30 5.54
CA SER A 9 -2.18 -6.01 6.78
C SER A 9 -1.01 -5.04 6.56
N LYS A 10 -0.62 -4.36 7.63
CA LYS A 10 0.57 -3.48 7.66
C LYS A 10 1.84 -4.17 7.15
N SER A 11 2.06 -5.42 7.56
CA SER A 11 3.22 -6.21 7.15
C SER A 11 3.30 -6.40 5.63
N ASP A 12 2.16 -6.58 4.96
CA ASP A 12 2.10 -6.68 3.50
C ASP A 12 2.47 -5.36 2.85
N VAL A 13 1.96 -4.24 3.37
CA VAL A 13 2.28 -2.90 2.85
C VAL A 13 3.78 -2.64 2.91
N LEU A 14 4.43 -2.91 4.06
CA LEU A 14 5.87 -2.70 4.23
C LEU A 14 6.71 -3.57 3.28
N ARG A 15 6.29 -4.83 3.07
CA ARG A 15 6.94 -5.74 2.10
C ARG A 15 6.82 -5.20 0.68
N VAL A 16 5.64 -4.75 0.29
CA VAL A 16 5.38 -4.19 -1.04
C VAL A 16 6.15 -2.87 -1.25
N ILE A 17 6.20 -1.98 -0.26
CA ILE A 17 6.99 -0.74 -0.32
C ILE A 17 8.47 -1.07 -0.48
N SER A 18 8.98 -2.04 0.29
CA SER A 18 10.37 -2.50 0.18
C SER A 18 10.68 -3.07 -1.20
N GLU A 19 9.77 -3.87 -1.76
CA GLU A 19 9.90 -4.41 -3.11
C GLU A 19 9.84 -3.32 -4.19
N ALA A 20 8.91 -2.38 -4.06
CA ALA A 20 8.78 -1.24 -4.96
C ALA A 20 10.06 -0.38 -4.98
N ARG A 21 10.64 -0.16 -3.80
CA ARG A 21 11.91 0.55 -3.66
C ARG A 21 13.07 -0.20 -4.31
N ARG A 22 13.19 -1.51 -4.08
CA ARG A 22 14.23 -2.35 -4.70
C ARG A 22 14.13 -2.37 -6.22
N ASN A 23 12.90 -2.39 -6.75
CA ASN A 23 12.63 -2.41 -8.18
C ASN A 23 12.60 -1.01 -8.83
N SER A 24 12.94 0.05 -8.10
CA SER A 24 12.91 1.45 -8.60
C SER A 24 11.57 1.81 -9.25
N VAL A 25 10.47 1.36 -8.65
CA VAL A 25 9.11 1.60 -9.14
C VAL A 25 8.77 3.07 -8.99
N LYS A 26 8.19 3.67 -10.03
CA LYS A 26 7.79 5.09 -10.03
C LYS A 26 6.38 5.30 -9.47
N ARG A 27 5.53 4.29 -9.56
CA ARG A 27 4.14 4.30 -9.08
C ARG A 27 3.76 2.96 -8.47
N LEU A 28 3.32 2.98 -7.22
CA LEU A 28 2.81 1.83 -6.50
C LEU A 28 1.31 1.97 -6.29
N VAL A 29 0.52 0.97 -6.69
CA VAL A 29 -0.91 0.90 -6.41
C VAL A 29 -1.14 -0.14 -5.31
N LEU A 30 -1.60 0.32 -4.15
CA LEU A 30 -1.95 -0.52 -3.01
C LEU A 30 -3.47 -0.72 -2.99
N GLU A 31 -3.90 -1.94 -3.27
CA GLU A 31 -5.29 -2.38 -3.13
C GLU A 31 -5.50 -2.93 -1.72
N ILE A 32 -6.11 -2.13 -0.85
CA ILE A 32 -6.31 -2.47 0.56
C ILE A 32 -7.64 -3.18 0.74
N VAL A 33 -7.55 -4.45 1.11
CA VAL A 33 -8.72 -5.26 1.46
C VAL A 33 -9.07 -4.94 2.90
N ALA A 34 -10.14 -4.16 3.10
CA ALA A 34 -10.62 -3.77 4.41
C ALA A 34 -12.13 -3.87 4.48
N GLN A 35 -12.67 -4.16 5.67
CA GLN A 35 -14.12 -4.17 5.86
C GLN A 35 -14.69 -2.74 5.94
N ASN A 36 -13.89 -1.82 6.49
CA ASN A 36 -14.26 -0.43 6.73
C ASN A 36 -13.17 0.54 6.23
N PRO A 37 -13.53 1.74 5.78
CA PRO A 37 -12.56 2.75 5.32
C PRO A 37 -11.63 3.23 6.43
N ALA A 38 -12.07 3.21 7.70
CA ALA A 38 -11.23 3.57 8.84
C ALA A 38 -10.07 2.59 9.04
N GLU A 39 -10.33 1.29 8.92
CA GLU A 39 -9.31 0.23 9.01
C GLU A 39 -8.27 0.38 7.89
N ALA A 40 -8.71 0.64 6.66
CA ALA A 40 -7.80 0.92 5.56
C ALA A 40 -6.92 2.15 5.82
N ALA A 41 -7.50 3.22 6.38
CA ALA A 41 -6.75 4.44 6.68
C ALA A 41 -5.68 4.21 7.76
N GLU A 42 -5.94 3.41 8.79
CA GLU A 42 -4.95 3.07 9.81
C GLU A 42 -3.76 2.28 9.22
N VAL A 43 -4.05 1.25 8.43
CA VAL A 43 -3.04 0.43 7.76
C VAL A 43 -2.11 1.28 6.87
N VAL A 44 -2.68 2.24 6.14
CA VAL A 44 -1.93 3.17 5.30
C VAL A 44 -1.13 4.16 6.12
N ARG A 45 -1.75 4.77 7.13
CA ARG A 45 -1.15 5.85 7.92
C ARG A 45 0.13 5.40 8.61
N GLU A 46 0.13 4.19 9.16
CA GLU A 46 1.33 3.62 9.79
C GLU A 46 2.42 3.29 8.75
N ALA A 47 2.04 2.82 7.56
CA ALA A 47 3.01 2.44 6.53
C ALA A 47 3.58 3.64 5.75
N LEU A 48 2.80 4.72 5.59
CA LEU A 48 3.23 5.97 4.97
C LEU A 48 4.00 6.89 5.93
N GLY A 49 4.20 6.49 7.19
CA GLY A 49 5.06 7.21 8.12
C GLY A 49 6.54 7.24 7.70
N GLU A 50 6.93 6.41 6.73
CA GLU A 50 8.27 6.38 6.16
C GLU A 50 8.39 7.32 4.95
N VAL A 51 9.61 7.83 4.69
CA VAL A 51 9.89 8.66 3.51
C VAL A 51 9.85 7.79 2.26
N ILE A 52 8.85 8.02 1.39
CA ILE A 52 8.62 7.22 0.19
C ILE A 52 8.98 8.07 -1.04
N PRO A 53 10.01 7.68 -1.82
CA PRO A 53 10.50 8.45 -2.96
C PRO A 53 9.71 8.21 -4.26
N PHE A 54 8.45 7.77 -4.17
CA PHE A 54 7.60 7.45 -5.32
C PHE A 54 6.12 7.68 -5.01
N THR A 55 5.30 7.78 -6.06
CA THR A 55 3.87 7.98 -5.91
C THR A 55 3.18 6.70 -5.46
N ILE A 56 2.34 6.81 -4.42
CA ILE A 56 1.48 5.72 -3.96
C ILE A 56 0.03 6.09 -4.23
N GLU A 57 -0.67 5.20 -4.93
CA GLU A 57 -2.11 5.23 -5.09
C GLU A 57 -2.72 4.18 -4.17
N VAL A 58 -3.63 4.61 -3.29
CA VAL A 58 -4.34 3.71 -2.38
C VAL A 58 -5.75 3.50 -2.90
N ARG A 59 -6.15 2.24 -3.07
CA ARG A 59 -7.49 1.83 -3.46
C ARG A 59 -8.06 0.92 -2.39
N VAL A 60 -9.13 1.33 -1.72
CA VAL A 60 -9.81 0.48 -0.75
C VAL A 60 -10.79 -0.42 -1.51
N VAL A 61 -10.62 -1.73 -1.37
CA VAL A 61 -11.50 -2.75 -1.94
C VAL A 61 -12.23 -3.45 -0.80
N ARG A 62 -13.56 -3.40 -0.83
CA ARG A 62 -14.40 -4.06 0.17
C ARG A 62 -14.39 -5.56 -0.12
N SER A 63 -14.03 -6.37 0.88
CA SER A 63 -14.24 -7.82 0.78
C SER A 63 -15.74 -8.07 0.87
N VAL A 64 -16.33 -8.53 -0.23
CA VAL A 64 -17.73 -9.02 -0.30
C VAL A 64 -17.87 -10.37 0.36
#